data_AF-A0A8C7TNK4-F1
#
_entry.id   AF-A0A8C7TNK4-F1
#
_cell.length_a   1.000
_cell.length_b   1.000
_cell.length_c   1.000
_cell.angle_alpha   90.00
_cell.angle_beta   90.00
_cell.angle_gamma   90.00
#
_symmetry.space_group_name_H-M   'P 1'
#
loop_
_entity.id
_entity.type
_entity.pdbx_description
1 polymer ?
#
loop_
_entity_poly.entity_id
_entity_poly.type
_entity_poly.pdbx_seq_one_letter_code
_entity_poly.pdbx_strand_id
1 'polypeptide(L)'
;MMDAMDKRPFGAEYNYKMSENDISRLIKLRATNDAIFTGKRNSAMPAWRAMLVELGLEGKLTTGQLKKKWENLKKKYKDFKYPPLGMEKVNPMSWRWFHLMDDAIEGRLAGSARILNPSLFDFGEVGDVSFASSPTTSPIANKRLCMRPEGGEGTNIFEFWAKAQLGESVGAASTVADGQVAYTDAATEEIRRAAVECERALREEGRGAAQNERAAPDKMPVGGYGRTMAEDVETIAEDGRAMLVRNPGRNIERETAELERQIADLEKEREVLEREQADFDRERLILDRERDVVSRERVAVERGRASLDKDRAAMDRERAAMERERAILDRDRASIERERAELQKEKEALMKSKVSRNNGSTDVELDSSTIEKREKLLSIFERLVDKL
;
A
#
# COMPACT_ATOMS: atom_id res chain seq x y z
N MET A 1 20.48 5.61 51.51
CA MET A 1 21.18 6.40 50.47
C MET A 1 21.65 5.39 49.44
N MET A 2 21.34 5.60 48.16
CA MET A 2 21.36 4.63 47.04
C MET A 2 20.13 3.70 47.04
N ASP A 3 19.33 3.55 46.00
CA ASP A 3 19.37 4.15 44.66
C ASP A 3 17.93 4.13 44.11
N ALA A 4 17.39 5.32 43.84
CA ALA A 4 16.11 5.47 43.18
C ALA A 4 16.39 5.37 41.67
N MET A 5 16.35 4.15 41.13
CA MET A 5 16.37 3.96 39.69
C MET A 5 15.06 4.47 39.11
N ASP A 6 15.22 5.70 38.63
CA ASP A 6 14.30 6.55 37.91
C ASP A 6 13.45 5.74 36.91
N LYS A 7 12.14 5.76 37.17
CA LYS A 7 11.12 5.31 36.21
C LYS A 7 11.22 6.24 35.01
N ARG A 8 11.94 5.83 33.96
CA ARG A 8 11.97 6.64 32.72
C ARG A 8 10.53 6.86 32.24
N PRO A 9 10.05 8.11 32.19
CA PRO A 9 8.71 8.40 31.75
C PRO A 9 8.63 8.11 30.25
N PHE A 10 7.84 7.11 29.88
CA PHE A 10 7.29 6.99 28.53
C PHE A 10 6.42 8.23 28.27
N GLY A 11 6.99 9.30 27.70
CA GLY A 11 6.17 10.45 27.31
C GLY A 11 6.80 11.84 27.28
N ALA A 12 8.07 12.01 26.92
CA ALA A 12 8.63 13.34 26.63
C ALA A 12 9.51 13.33 25.36
N GLU A 13 8.89 13.74 24.25
CA GLU A 13 9.46 14.63 23.24
C GLU A 13 10.88 14.37 22.70
N TYR A 14 10.99 13.50 21.68
CA TYR A 14 12.08 13.61 20.70
C TYR A 14 11.63 14.54 19.56
N ASN A 15 11.75 15.85 19.78
CA ASN A 15 11.39 16.90 18.84
C ASN A 15 12.51 17.18 17.82
N TYR A 16 13.14 16.12 17.30
CA TYR A 16 14.19 16.27 16.28
C TYR A 16 13.58 16.62 14.92
N LYS A 17 13.81 17.86 14.48
CA LYS A 17 13.44 18.33 13.14
C LYS A 17 14.54 17.92 12.15
N MET A 18 14.30 16.85 11.37
CA MET A 18 15.23 16.42 10.31
C MET A 18 15.62 17.59 9.40
N SER A 19 16.93 17.78 9.20
CA SER A 19 17.45 18.83 8.34
C SER A 19 17.11 18.54 6.87
N GLU A 20 17.27 19.55 6.02
CA GLU A 20 17.06 19.40 4.58
C GLU A 20 18.04 18.36 4.00
N ASN A 21 19.28 18.34 4.47
CA ASN A 21 20.26 17.35 4.06
C ASN A 21 19.85 15.92 4.45
N ASP A 22 19.31 15.74 5.67
CA ASP A 22 18.87 14.42 6.15
C ASP A 22 17.69 13.88 5.33
N ILE A 23 16.76 14.77 4.96
CA ILE A 23 15.61 14.40 4.11
C ILE A 23 16.08 14.02 2.71
N SER A 24 17.00 14.78 2.12
CA SER A 24 17.58 14.46 0.80
C SER A 24 18.32 13.12 0.81
N ARG A 25 19.17 12.89 1.82
CA ARG A 25 19.89 11.62 1.99
C ARG A 25 18.94 10.45 2.25
N LEU A 26 17.89 10.64 3.05
CA LEU A 26 16.85 9.65 3.28
C LEU A 26 16.20 9.21 1.97
N ILE A 27 15.79 10.17 1.12
CA ILE A 27 15.13 9.87 -0.15
C ILE A 27 16.06 9.06 -1.06
N LYS A 28 17.32 9.50 -1.22
CA LYS A 28 18.32 8.81 -2.06
C LYS A 28 18.66 7.41 -1.55
N LEU A 29 18.89 7.26 -0.24
CA LEU A 29 19.16 5.97 0.39
C LEU A 29 17.98 5.03 0.25
N ARG A 30 16.75 5.52 0.44
CA ARG A 30 15.56 4.67 0.31
C ARG A 30 15.34 4.22 -1.12
N ALA A 31 15.49 5.10 -2.10
CA ALA A 31 15.35 4.80 -3.51
C ALA A 31 16.39 3.78 -3.99
N THR A 32 17.64 3.96 -3.59
CA THR A 32 18.73 3.04 -3.97
C THR A 32 18.54 1.66 -3.36
N ASN A 33 17.97 1.59 -2.16
CA ASN A 33 17.78 0.37 -1.41
C ASN A 33 16.34 -0.16 -1.53
N ASP A 34 15.63 0.04 -2.64
CA ASP A 34 14.24 -0.42 -2.73
C ASP A 34 14.09 -1.95 -2.67
N ALA A 35 15.06 -2.68 -3.21
CA ALA A 35 15.07 -4.14 -3.23
C ALA A 35 15.05 -4.78 -1.82
N ILE A 36 15.59 -4.12 -0.79
CA ILE A 36 15.61 -4.67 0.59
C ILE A 36 14.27 -4.48 1.32
N PHE A 37 13.36 -3.67 0.79
CA PHE A 37 12.02 -3.45 1.34
C PHE A 37 10.99 -4.36 0.68
N THR A 38 11.27 -5.66 0.64
CA THR A 38 10.31 -6.66 0.18
C THR A 38 9.09 -6.61 1.12
N GLY A 39 7.88 -6.43 0.62
CA GLY A 39 6.64 -6.24 1.40
C GLY A 39 6.19 -7.43 2.27
N LYS A 40 7.09 -8.34 2.62
CA LYS A 40 6.89 -9.43 3.57
C LYS A 40 6.82 -8.87 5.00
N ARG A 41 6.15 -9.60 5.91
CA ARG A 41 5.95 -9.16 7.30
C ARG A 41 7.32 -9.05 7.99
N ASN A 42 7.56 -7.96 8.73
CA ASN A 42 8.77 -7.68 9.53
C ASN A 42 10.12 -7.56 8.78
N SER A 43 10.22 -7.91 7.50
CA SER A 43 11.47 -7.85 6.71
C SER A 43 12.00 -6.42 6.49
N ALA A 44 11.13 -5.42 6.57
CA ALA A 44 11.50 -4.02 6.35
C ALA A 44 12.15 -3.34 7.57
N MET A 45 11.98 -3.88 8.79
CA MET A 45 12.47 -3.21 10.01
C MET A 45 14.01 -3.20 10.13
N PRO A 46 14.73 -4.29 9.79
CA PRO A 46 16.20 -4.27 9.70
C PRO A 46 16.70 -3.25 8.67
N ALA A 47 16.02 -3.12 7.54
CA ALA A 47 16.35 -2.11 6.52
C ALA A 47 16.17 -0.68 7.04
N TRP A 48 15.09 -0.40 7.79
CA TRP A 48 14.90 0.90 8.44
C TRP A 48 15.94 1.19 9.53
N ARG A 49 16.39 0.18 10.28
CA ARG A 49 17.50 0.29 11.25
C ARG A 49 18.81 0.66 10.54
N ALA A 50 19.20 -0.09 9.51
CA ALA A 50 20.41 0.18 8.73
C ALA A 50 20.42 1.58 8.11
N MET A 51 19.27 2.06 7.62
CA MET A 51 19.15 3.43 7.11
C MET A 51 19.31 4.50 8.20
N LEU A 52 18.84 4.25 9.42
CA LEU A 52 18.98 5.18 10.53
C LEU A 52 20.44 5.33 10.96
N VAL A 53 21.18 4.20 11.00
CA VAL A 53 22.62 4.15 11.26
C VAL A 53 23.38 4.95 10.20
N GLU A 54 23.12 4.70 8.92
CA GLU A 54 23.82 5.36 7.80
C GLU A 54 23.57 6.88 7.74
N LEU A 55 22.40 7.32 8.20
CA LEU A 55 22.08 8.74 8.35
C LEU A 55 22.75 9.38 9.58
N GLY A 56 23.28 8.59 10.50
CA GLY A 56 23.89 9.07 11.76
C GLY A 56 22.87 9.71 12.69
N LEU A 57 21.62 9.25 12.64
CA LEU A 57 20.49 9.81 13.40
C LEU A 57 20.08 8.94 14.60
N GLU A 58 20.91 7.95 14.95
CA GLU A 58 20.70 7.09 16.12
C GLU A 58 20.68 7.92 17.41
N GLY A 59 19.78 7.57 18.34
CA GLY A 59 19.56 8.33 19.57
C GLY A 59 18.82 9.66 19.41
N LYS A 60 18.76 10.24 18.20
CA LYS A 60 18.00 11.48 17.91
C LYS A 60 16.62 11.21 17.33
N LEU A 61 16.52 10.14 16.54
CA LEU A 61 15.30 9.72 15.85
C LEU A 61 15.15 8.22 16.02
N THR A 62 13.93 7.74 16.23
CA THR A 62 13.64 6.30 16.23
C THR A 62 13.43 5.80 14.79
N THR A 63 13.66 4.52 14.57
CA THR A 63 13.38 3.87 13.27
C THR A 63 11.92 4.00 12.85
N GLY A 64 10.99 3.96 13.80
CA GLY A 64 9.57 4.22 13.58
C GLY A 64 9.28 5.64 13.10
N GLN A 65 9.96 6.65 13.66
CA GLN A 65 9.83 8.04 13.21
C GLN A 65 10.43 8.25 11.81
N LEU A 66 11.54 7.59 11.48
CA LEU A 66 12.15 7.62 10.13
C LEU A 66 11.21 7.00 9.08
N LYS A 67 10.65 5.83 9.37
CA LYS A 67 9.62 5.19 8.54
C LYS A 67 8.41 6.13 8.36
N LYS A 68 7.90 6.70 9.45
CA LYS A 68 6.77 7.65 9.40
C LYS A 68 7.09 8.89 8.57
N LYS A 69 8.34 9.39 8.62
CA LYS A 69 8.79 10.50 7.77
C LYS A 69 8.72 10.14 6.28
N TRP A 70 9.19 8.95 5.90
CA TRP A 70 9.09 8.44 4.54
C TRP A 70 7.63 8.31 4.06
N GLU A 71 6.76 7.75 4.89
CA GLU A 71 5.32 7.65 4.56
C GLU A 71 4.68 9.03 4.36
N ASN A 72 5.03 10.02 5.20
CA ASN A 72 4.56 11.39 5.04
C ASN A 72 5.07 12.06 3.75
N LEU A 73 6.31 11.78 3.34
CA LEU A 73 6.87 12.24 2.05
C LEU A 73 6.09 11.63 0.88
N LYS A 74 5.83 10.32 0.90
CA LYS A 74 5.02 9.66 -0.13
C LYS A 74 3.60 10.21 -0.22
N LYS A 75 2.96 10.45 0.93
CA LYS A 75 1.61 11.03 0.97
C LYS A 75 1.58 12.42 0.32
N LYS A 76 2.49 13.31 0.73
CA LYS A 76 2.62 14.64 0.10
C LYS A 76 2.95 14.58 -1.38
N TYR A 77 3.82 13.65 -1.80
CA TYR A 77 4.10 13.45 -3.22
C TYR A 77 2.82 13.11 -4.01
N LYS A 78 1.97 12.21 -3.48
CA LYS A 78 0.69 11.86 -4.12
C LYS A 78 -0.25 13.05 -4.21
N ASP A 79 -0.37 13.85 -3.15
CA ASP A 79 -1.24 15.03 -3.14
C ASP A 79 -0.84 16.06 -4.22
N PHE A 80 0.46 16.16 -4.53
CA PHE A 80 0.99 17.07 -5.56
C PHE A 80 1.01 16.45 -6.98
N LYS A 81 1.16 15.13 -7.11
CA LYS A 81 1.15 14.41 -8.40
C LYS A 81 -0.28 14.18 -8.91
N TYR A 82 -1.23 13.97 -7.98
CA TYR A 82 -2.64 13.67 -8.26
C TYR A 82 -3.55 14.52 -7.36
N PRO A 83 -3.66 15.84 -7.62
CA PRO A 83 -4.52 16.69 -6.81
C PRO A 83 -6.00 16.25 -6.92
N PRO A 84 -6.77 16.29 -5.81
CA PRO A 84 -8.19 15.95 -5.85
C PRO A 84 -8.97 16.91 -6.77
N LEU A 85 -10.04 16.40 -7.38
CA LEU A 85 -10.90 17.16 -8.30
C LEU A 85 -11.34 18.50 -7.66
N GLY A 86 -10.95 19.62 -8.30
CA GLY A 86 -11.13 20.98 -7.78
C GLY A 86 -9.86 21.67 -7.24
N MET A 87 -8.73 20.94 -7.11
CA MET A 87 -7.42 21.46 -6.70
C MET A 87 -6.32 21.33 -7.79
N GLU A 88 -6.68 21.33 -9.07
CA GLU A 88 -5.74 21.15 -10.19
C GLU A 88 -4.66 22.25 -10.33
N LYS A 89 -4.72 23.31 -9.52
CA LYS A 89 -3.76 24.43 -9.54
C LYS A 89 -2.55 24.26 -8.61
N VAL A 90 -2.40 23.10 -7.95
CA VAL A 90 -1.24 22.86 -7.09
C VAL A 90 -0.01 22.64 -7.96
N ASN A 91 0.92 23.61 -7.99
CA ASN A 91 2.17 23.48 -8.73
C ASN A 91 3.06 22.40 -8.07
N PRO A 92 3.36 21.26 -8.73
CA PRO A 92 4.21 20.21 -8.19
C PRO A 92 5.60 20.72 -7.77
N MET A 93 6.13 21.70 -8.50
CA MET A 93 7.44 22.31 -8.29
C MET A 93 7.55 23.14 -7.01
N SER A 94 6.41 23.56 -6.44
CA SER A 94 6.39 24.40 -5.24
C SER A 94 6.80 23.63 -3.97
N TRP A 95 6.72 22.30 -4.02
CA TRP A 95 7.24 21.46 -2.96
C TRP A 95 8.67 21.01 -3.29
N ARG A 96 9.65 21.53 -2.54
CA ARG A 96 11.08 21.31 -2.82
C ARG A 96 11.54 19.84 -2.92
N TRP A 97 10.78 18.91 -2.34
CA TRP A 97 11.10 17.47 -2.37
C TRP A 97 10.43 16.73 -3.51
N PHE A 98 9.61 17.41 -4.32
CA PHE A 98 8.84 16.80 -5.39
C PHE A 98 9.74 16.09 -6.38
N HIS A 99 10.74 16.75 -6.97
CA HIS A 99 11.68 16.12 -7.92
C HIS A 99 12.45 14.95 -7.32
N LEU A 100 12.95 15.12 -6.09
CA LEU A 100 13.72 14.05 -5.45
C LEU A 100 12.83 12.83 -5.17
N MET A 101 11.56 13.03 -4.80
CA MET A 101 10.59 11.95 -4.65
C MET A 101 10.12 11.37 -5.98
N ASP A 102 9.95 12.20 -7.00
CA ASP A 102 9.60 11.82 -8.36
C ASP A 102 10.70 10.93 -8.96
N ASP A 103 11.96 11.35 -8.88
CA ASP A 103 13.12 10.58 -9.31
C ASP A 103 13.33 9.31 -8.47
N ALA A 104 13.02 9.35 -7.17
CA ALA A 104 13.08 8.17 -6.29
C ALA A 104 12.03 7.12 -6.68
N ILE A 105 10.81 7.56 -6.98
CA ILE A 105 9.67 6.69 -7.30
C ILE A 105 9.75 6.19 -8.74
N GLU A 106 10.22 7.03 -9.67
CA GLU A 106 10.41 6.67 -11.08
C GLU A 106 11.73 5.89 -11.30
N GLY A 107 12.45 5.56 -10.23
CA GLY A 107 13.63 4.68 -10.25
C GLY A 107 14.91 5.31 -10.79
N ARG A 108 14.90 6.62 -11.07
CA ARG A 108 16.05 7.38 -11.61
C ARG A 108 17.19 7.56 -10.60
N LEU A 109 16.94 7.38 -9.31
CA LEU A 109 17.96 7.47 -8.26
C LEU A 109 18.65 6.14 -7.94
N ALA A 110 18.45 5.08 -8.73
CA ALA A 110 19.16 3.82 -8.55
C ALA A 110 20.68 4.04 -8.62
N GLY A 111 21.41 3.66 -7.56
CA GLY A 111 22.86 3.84 -7.45
C GLY A 111 23.32 5.23 -6.96
N SER A 112 22.40 6.12 -6.57
CA SER A 112 22.73 7.46 -6.05
C SER A 112 23.19 7.47 -4.59
N ALA A 113 23.11 6.34 -3.88
CA ALA A 113 23.54 6.19 -2.49
C ALA A 113 24.15 4.80 -2.25
N ARG A 114 24.68 4.57 -1.04
CA ARG A 114 25.25 3.27 -0.66
C ARG A 114 24.16 2.19 -0.60
N ILE A 115 24.49 1.00 -1.11
CA ILE A 115 23.64 -0.19 -0.96
C ILE A 115 23.88 -0.74 0.46
N LEU A 116 22.81 -0.85 1.23
CA LEU A 116 22.81 -1.32 2.60
C LEU A 116 22.64 -2.83 2.64
N ASN A 117 23.31 -3.48 3.59
CA ASN A 117 23.18 -4.91 3.84
C ASN A 117 22.53 -5.14 5.23
N PRO A 118 21.21 -5.42 5.29
CA PRO A 118 20.49 -5.48 6.57
C PRO A 118 20.90 -6.64 7.49
N SER A 119 21.59 -7.65 6.97
CA SER A 119 22.02 -8.86 7.70
C SER A 119 23.14 -8.61 8.72
N LEU A 120 23.79 -7.43 8.70
CA LEU A 120 24.88 -7.11 9.62
C LEU A 120 24.40 -6.58 10.99
N PHE A 121 23.10 -6.31 11.15
CA PHE A 121 22.53 -5.61 12.31
C PHE A 121 21.56 -6.47 13.14
N ASP A 122 21.68 -7.79 13.02
CA ASP A 122 20.91 -8.76 13.80
C ASP A 122 21.83 -9.54 14.75
N PHE A 123 22.37 -8.85 15.76
CA PHE A 123 22.81 -9.48 17.00
C PHE A 123 22.53 -8.49 18.14
N GLY A 124 21.78 -8.96 19.13
CA GLY A 124 21.60 -8.26 20.39
C GLY A 124 22.89 -8.23 21.20
N GLU A 125 22.94 -7.24 22.10
CA GLU A 125 23.89 -7.03 23.19
C GLU A 125 25.28 -6.42 22.91
N VAL A 126 25.39 -5.17 23.41
CA VAL A 126 26.51 -4.48 24.07
C VAL A 126 27.95 -4.76 23.64
N GLY A 127 28.62 -3.67 23.22
CA GLY A 127 30.07 -3.52 23.45
C GLY A 127 30.80 -2.79 22.34
N ASP A 128 31.04 -1.50 22.57
CA ASP A 128 32.16 -0.71 22.04
C ASP A 128 32.31 -0.59 20.50
N VAL A 129 31.87 0.55 19.95
CA VAL A 129 32.24 0.96 18.58
C VAL A 129 33.27 2.08 18.69
N SER A 130 34.54 1.69 18.77
CA SER A 130 35.65 2.59 18.52
C SER A 130 35.76 2.89 17.02
N PHE A 131 35.66 4.18 16.74
CA PHE A 131 35.86 4.83 15.45
C PHE A 131 37.25 4.51 14.85
N ALA A 132 37.29 4.00 13.62
CA ALA A 132 38.48 4.09 12.79
C ALA A 132 38.09 4.42 11.34
N SER A 133 38.61 5.56 10.89
CA SER A 133 38.46 6.11 9.54
C SER A 133 39.19 5.24 8.49
N SER A 134 38.68 5.25 7.27
CA SER A 134 39.23 4.67 6.02
C SER A 134 40.64 5.19 5.66
N PRO A 135 41.33 4.77 4.55
CA PRO A 135 40.93 3.90 3.43
C PRO A 135 42.00 2.83 3.04
N THR A 136 41.81 2.03 1.98
CA THR A 136 42.81 1.67 0.91
C THR A 136 42.35 0.46 0.06
N THR A 137 42.28 0.69 -1.25
CA THR A 137 42.55 -0.19 -2.44
C THR A 137 41.80 -1.52 -2.70
N SER A 138 41.28 -1.59 -3.94
CA SER A 138 40.62 -2.67 -4.72
C SER A 138 41.45 -3.94 -4.96
N PRO A 139 41.04 -4.90 -5.84
CA PRO A 139 39.72 -5.49 -6.15
C PRO A 139 39.75 -7.03 -6.09
N ILE A 140 38.67 -7.71 -5.69
CA ILE A 140 38.44 -9.11 -6.10
C ILE A 140 37.06 -9.25 -6.70
N ALA A 141 37.10 -9.74 -7.94
CA ALA A 141 36.00 -9.93 -8.84
C ALA A 141 35.03 -11.01 -8.34
N ASN A 142 33.73 -10.75 -8.52
CA ASN A 142 32.82 -11.77 -9.02
C ASN A 142 31.97 -11.16 -10.12
N LYS A 143 32.46 -11.32 -11.36
CA LYS A 143 31.66 -11.19 -12.57
C LYS A 143 30.85 -12.48 -12.75
N ARG A 144 29.53 -12.36 -12.72
CA ARG A 144 28.59 -12.97 -13.69
C ARG A 144 27.24 -12.29 -13.48
N LEU A 145 27.02 -11.20 -14.20
CA LEU A 145 26.30 -11.16 -15.47
C LEU A 145 24.79 -11.10 -15.24
N CYS A 146 24.32 -9.85 -15.21
CA CYS A 146 23.04 -9.45 -15.75
C CYS A 146 22.84 -10.12 -17.11
N MET A 147 21.82 -10.96 -17.21
CA MET A 147 21.11 -11.17 -18.47
C MET A 147 19.64 -10.92 -18.16
N ARG A 148 19.19 -9.76 -18.61
CA ARG A 148 17.77 -9.42 -18.76
C ARG A 148 17.25 -10.29 -19.91
N PRO A 149 16.15 -11.05 -19.75
CA PRO A 149 15.37 -11.48 -20.90
C PRO A 149 14.67 -10.23 -21.45
N GLU A 150 15.12 -9.77 -22.61
CA GLU A 150 14.35 -8.84 -23.43
C GLU A 150 13.12 -9.60 -23.95
N GLY A 151 11.92 -9.06 -23.71
CA GLY A 151 10.66 -9.65 -24.16
C GLY A 151 9.79 -10.10 -22.98
N GLY A 152 9.18 -9.13 -22.31
CA GLY A 152 8.18 -9.36 -21.28
C GLY A 152 7.82 -8.02 -20.68
N GLU A 153 6.63 -7.53 -21.00
CA GLU A 153 6.06 -6.30 -20.45
C GLU A 153 6.08 -6.38 -18.92
N GLY A 154 7.11 -5.81 -18.31
CA GLY A 154 7.21 -5.70 -16.87
C GLY A 154 6.22 -4.64 -16.41
N THR A 155 4.97 -5.04 -16.15
CA THR A 155 4.04 -4.21 -15.40
C THR A 155 4.69 -3.89 -14.06
N ASN A 156 5.15 -2.65 -13.95
CA ASN A 156 5.77 -2.09 -12.77
C ASN A 156 4.84 -2.34 -11.58
N ILE A 157 5.36 -2.79 -10.43
CA ILE A 157 4.56 -3.02 -9.22
C ILE A 157 3.80 -1.76 -8.78
N PHE A 158 4.27 -0.60 -9.23
CA PHE A 158 3.61 0.69 -9.08
C PHE A 158 2.48 0.94 -10.08
N GLU A 159 2.54 0.36 -11.29
CA GLU A 159 1.41 0.30 -12.22
C GLU A 159 0.31 -0.61 -11.67
N PHE A 160 0.67 -1.72 -11.01
CA PHE A 160 -0.25 -2.57 -10.27
C PHE A 160 -0.90 -1.83 -9.08
N TRP A 161 -0.17 -0.95 -8.39
CA TRP A 161 -0.71 -0.10 -7.30
C TRP A 161 -1.58 1.06 -7.81
N ALA A 162 -1.32 1.59 -9.00
CA ALA A 162 -2.15 2.61 -9.64
C ALA A 162 -3.43 2.00 -10.24
N LYS A 163 -3.33 0.84 -10.90
CA LYS A 163 -4.45 0.07 -11.45
C LYS A 163 -5.34 -0.58 -10.39
N ALA A 164 -4.80 -0.95 -9.23
CA ALA A 164 -5.62 -1.47 -8.12
C ALA A 164 -6.54 -0.42 -7.47
N GLN A 165 -6.35 0.88 -7.76
CA GLN A 165 -7.14 1.97 -7.17
C GLN A 165 -8.16 2.59 -8.15
N LEU A 166 -7.99 2.38 -9.46
CA LEU A 166 -8.96 2.72 -10.50
C LEU A 166 -9.50 1.40 -11.05
N GLY A 167 -10.69 0.99 -10.63
CA GLY A 167 -11.31 -0.27 -11.04
C GLY A 167 -11.60 -0.34 -12.55
N GLU A 168 -10.58 -0.59 -13.36
CA GLU A 168 -10.71 -0.96 -14.77
C GLU A 168 -10.60 -2.47 -14.89
N SER A 169 -11.75 -3.14 -14.87
CA SER A 169 -11.87 -4.52 -15.32
C SER A 169 -11.80 -4.54 -16.84
N VAL A 170 -10.69 -4.99 -17.42
CA VAL A 170 -10.69 -5.47 -18.80
C VAL A 170 -11.22 -6.90 -18.76
N GLY A 171 -12.49 -7.04 -19.12
CA GLY A 171 -13.14 -8.32 -19.29
C GLY A 171 -12.59 -9.05 -20.51
N ALA A 172 -11.96 -10.20 -20.29
CA ALA A 172 -11.89 -11.25 -21.30
C ALA A 172 -13.07 -12.19 -21.07
N ALA A 173 -14.16 -11.93 -21.80
CA ALA A 173 -15.28 -12.84 -21.90
C ALA A 173 -14.88 -14.03 -22.78
N SER A 174 -14.97 -15.24 -22.25
CA SER A 174 -15.27 -16.42 -23.06
C SER A 174 -16.25 -17.28 -22.28
N THR A 175 -17.42 -17.46 -22.85
CA THR A 175 -18.55 -18.22 -22.31
C THR A 175 -18.51 -19.70 -22.74
N VAL A 176 -19.18 -20.53 -21.92
CA VAL A 176 -19.72 -21.90 -22.18
C VAL A 176 -18.72 -23.05 -21.97
N ALA A 177 -18.97 -24.18 -21.26
CA ALA A 177 -20.19 -24.89 -20.85
C ALA A 177 -19.96 -25.78 -19.60
N ASP A 178 -21.05 -26.35 -19.08
CA ASP A 178 -21.17 -27.37 -18.02
C ASP A 178 -20.11 -28.49 -17.99
N GLY A 179 -19.78 -28.98 -16.79
CA GLY A 179 -19.17 -30.29 -16.62
C GLY A 179 -18.15 -30.41 -15.48
N GLN A 180 -18.59 -30.99 -14.37
CA GLN A 180 -17.83 -31.68 -13.31
C GLN A 180 -16.34 -31.96 -13.60
N VAL A 181 -15.42 -31.33 -12.85
CA VAL A 181 -14.00 -31.72 -12.79
C VAL A 181 -13.53 -31.75 -11.34
N ALA A 182 -13.24 -32.94 -10.84
CA ALA A 182 -12.48 -33.15 -9.61
C ALA A 182 -11.04 -32.68 -9.84
N TYR A 183 -10.54 -31.75 -9.03
CA TYR A 183 -9.13 -31.37 -9.04
C TYR A 183 -8.46 -31.93 -7.79
N THR A 184 -7.83 -33.09 -7.92
CA THR A 184 -6.90 -33.61 -6.93
C THR A 184 -5.63 -32.75 -6.97
N ASP A 185 -5.36 -32.02 -5.89
CA ASP A 185 -4.13 -31.25 -5.72
C ASP A 185 -2.91 -32.18 -5.83
N ALA A 186 -2.19 -32.11 -6.95
CA ALA A 186 -0.97 -32.87 -7.20
C ALA A 186 0.08 -32.64 -6.09
N ALA A 187 0.06 -31.47 -5.44
CA ALA A 187 0.91 -31.13 -4.32
C ALA A 187 0.66 -31.99 -3.07
N THR A 188 -0.57 -32.47 -2.85
CA THR A 188 -0.88 -33.29 -1.67
C THR A 188 -0.42 -34.74 -1.81
N GLU A 189 -0.26 -35.22 -3.04
CA GLU A 189 0.14 -36.61 -3.31
C GLU A 189 1.67 -36.77 -3.30
N GLU A 190 2.42 -35.73 -3.65
CA GLU A 190 3.88 -35.69 -3.45
C GLU A 190 4.25 -35.67 -1.96
N ILE A 191 3.50 -34.94 -1.14
CA ILE A 191 3.70 -34.90 0.32
C ILE A 191 3.38 -36.27 0.96
N ARG A 192 2.34 -36.97 0.48
CA ARG A 192 2.02 -38.33 0.96
C ARG A 192 3.08 -39.36 0.55
N ARG A 193 3.61 -39.27 -0.68
CA ARG A 193 4.69 -40.18 -1.13
C ARG A 193 5.99 -39.97 -0.35
N ALA A 194 6.35 -38.72 -0.10
CA ALA A 194 7.52 -38.38 0.72
C ALA A 194 7.38 -38.87 2.18
N ALA A 195 6.16 -38.82 2.75
CA ALA A 195 5.90 -39.33 4.09
C ALA A 195 6.09 -40.86 4.19
N VAL A 196 5.66 -41.61 3.18
CA VAL A 196 5.79 -43.08 3.13
C VAL A 196 7.24 -43.52 2.90
N GLU A 197 8.04 -42.76 2.14
CA GLU A 197 9.47 -43.03 1.99
C GLU A 197 10.27 -42.74 3.26
N CYS A 198 9.87 -41.73 4.04
CA CYS A 198 10.49 -41.41 5.32
C CYS A 198 10.24 -42.50 6.38
N GLU A 199 9.03 -43.07 6.43
CA GLU A 199 8.74 -44.23 7.30
C GLU A 199 9.48 -45.51 6.89
N ARG A 200 9.77 -45.70 5.60
CA ARG A 200 10.54 -46.85 5.10
C ARG A 200 12.02 -46.73 5.49
N ALA A 201 12.61 -45.54 5.38
CA ALA A 201 14.01 -45.28 5.75
C ALA A 201 14.26 -45.51 7.26
N LEU A 202 13.35 -45.07 8.13
CA LEU A 202 13.44 -45.30 9.58
C LEU A 202 13.34 -46.78 9.97
N ARG A 203 12.76 -47.63 9.12
CA ARG A 203 12.63 -49.08 9.37
C ARG A 203 13.87 -49.89 8.95
N GLU A 204 14.76 -49.31 8.15
CA GLU A 204 15.99 -49.96 7.68
C GLU A 204 17.21 -49.66 8.57
N GLU A 205 17.28 -48.48 9.19
CA GLU A 205 18.33 -48.17 10.20
C GLU A 205 18.19 -49.00 11.48
N GLY A 206 16.99 -49.48 11.81
CA GLY A 206 16.73 -50.33 12.98
C GLY A 206 17.22 -51.79 12.86
N ARG A 207 17.89 -52.19 11.76
CA ARG A 207 18.38 -53.57 11.54
C ARG A 207 19.90 -53.71 11.39
N GLY A 208 20.67 -52.62 11.52
CA GLY A 208 22.13 -52.63 11.32
C GLY A 208 22.99 -52.85 12.58
N ALA A 209 22.41 -52.85 13.78
CA ALA A 209 23.19 -52.78 15.04
C ALA A 209 23.24 -54.09 15.87
N ALA A 210 23.12 -55.26 15.23
CA ALA A 210 23.07 -56.56 15.95
C ALA A 210 23.96 -57.66 15.35
N GLN A 211 25.10 -57.31 14.74
CA GLN A 211 26.08 -58.30 14.27
C GLN A 211 27.52 -57.81 14.48
N ASN A 212 27.94 -57.64 15.74
CA ASN A 212 29.36 -57.76 16.07
C ASN A 212 29.57 -58.12 17.54
N GLU A 213 29.07 -59.27 17.97
CA GLU A 213 29.62 -59.94 19.14
C GLU A 213 29.72 -61.43 18.86
N ARG A 214 30.89 -61.99 19.20
CA ARG A 214 31.23 -63.41 19.41
C ARG A 214 32.27 -63.98 18.43
N ALA A 215 33.52 -63.65 18.71
CA ALA A 215 34.65 -64.53 18.44
C ALA A 215 35.53 -64.60 19.70
N ALA A 216 35.41 -65.71 20.43
CA ALA A 216 36.32 -66.06 21.53
C ALA A 216 37.55 -66.78 20.95
N PRO A 217 38.73 -66.67 21.60
CA PRO A 217 40.02 -67.06 21.02
C PRO A 217 40.34 -68.56 21.17
N ASP A 218 41.08 -69.07 20.20
CA ASP A 218 41.60 -70.44 20.15
C ASP A 218 42.96 -70.56 20.86
N LYS A 219 43.25 -71.75 21.38
CA LYS A 219 44.28 -72.07 22.39
C LYS A 219 45.68 -72.31 21.81
N MET A 220 46.70 -72.15 22.70
CA MET A 220 47.84 -73.07 23.02
C MET A 220 49.21 -72.35 23.14
N PRO A 221 50.23 -72.87 23.87
CA PRO A 221 50.25 -73.93 24.88
C PRO A 221 50.98 -73.53 26.20
N VAL A 222 50.90 -74.44 27.17
CA VAL A 222 51.56 -74.43 28.49
C VAL A 222 53.08 -74.60 28.37
N GLY A 223 53.85 -73.81 29.12
CA GLY A 223 55.27 -74.04 29.40
C GLY A 223 55.69 -73.28 30.67
N GLY A 224 56.08 -74.00 31.71
CA GLY A 224 56.39 -73.44 33.04
C GLY A 224 57.78 -72.81 33.13
N TYR A 225 58.02 -72.07 34.20
CA TYR A 225 59.15 -72.17 35.15
C TYR A 225 58.91 -71.10 36.23
N GLY A 226 58.99 -71.51 37.51
CA GLY A 226 58.63 -70.64 38.64
C GLY A 226 59.76 -69.76 39.17
N ARG A 227 59.35 -68.89 40.12
CA ARG A 227 60.16 -68.13 41.11
C ARG A 227 60.97 -66.97 40.48
N THR A 228 60.93 -65.72 40.94
CA THR A 228 61.08 -65.15 42.30
C THR A 228 60.70 -63.65 42.34
N MET A 229 60.55 -63.08 43.55
CA MET A 229 60.50 -61.64 43.93
C MET A 229 59.15 -60.95 43.60
N ALA A 230 58.24 -60.58 44.50
CA ALA A 230 58.31 -60.21 45.91
C ALA A 230 59.26 -59.04 46.21
N GLU A 231 59.24 -57.99 45.37
CA GLU A 231 59.78 -56.66 45.71
C GLU A 231 59.19 -55.47 44.91
N ASP A 232 58.12 -55.67 44.12
CA ASP A 232 57.45 -54.57 43.37
C ASP A 232 56.01 -54.26 43.86
N VAL A 233 55.54 -54.86 44.95
CA VAL A 233 54.14 -54.69 45.40
C VAL A 233 53.92 -53.37 46.13
N GLU A 234 54.96 -52.78 46.71
CA GLU A 234 54.82 -51.58 47.54
C GLU A 234 54.85 -50.27 46.74
N THR A 235 55.53 -50.25 45.59
CA THR A 235 55.55 -49.11 44.65
C THR A 235 54.27 -49.02 43.81
N ILE A 236 53.65 -50.16 43.47
CA ILE A 236 52.34 -50.20 42.79
C ILE A 236 51.20 -49.83 43.76
N ALA A 237 51.38 -50.08 45.06
CA ALA A 237 50.40 -49.72 46.08
C ALA A 237 50.37 -48.22 46.39
N GLU A 238 51.49 -47.49 46.25
CA GLU A 238 51.52 -46.03 46.41
C GLU A 238 50.93 -45.28 45.21
N ASP A 239 51.19 -45.74 43.99
CA ASP A 239 50.54 -45.21 42.78
C ASP A 239 49.04 -45.55 42.71
N GLY A 240 48.65 -46.74 43.19
CA GLY A 240 47.24 -47.12 43.34
C GLY A 240 46.50 -46.30 44.39
N ARG A 241 47.17 -45.91 45.48
CA ARG A 241 46.62 -44.99 46.50
C ARG A 241 46.45 -43.57 45.95
N ALA A 242 47.36 -43.07 45.11
CA ALA A 242 47.21 -41.78 44.44
C ALA A 242 46.02 -41.74 43.46
N MET A 243 45.72 -42.86 42.78
CA MET A 243 44.56 -42.98 41.91
C MET A 243 43.23 -43.03 42.69
N LEU A 244 43.20 -43.61 43.90
CA LEU A 244 42.04 -43.57 44.81
C LEU A 244 41.84 -42.20 45.48
N VAL A 245 42.90 -41.39 45.63
CA VAL A 245 42.79 -39.98 46.07
C VAL A 245 42.17 -39.10 44.97
N ARG A 246 42.34 -39.46 43.69
CA ARG A 246 41.63 -38.84 42.57
C ARG A 246 40.21 -39.40 42.45
N ASN A 247 39.38 -39.02 43.41
CA ASN A 247 38.05 -39.53 43.67
C ASN A 247 37.11 -39.42 42.44
N PRO A 248 36.84 -40.50 41.69
CA PRO A 248 35.99 -40.47 40.49
C PRO A 248 34.55 -40.08 40.82
N GLY A 249 34.07 -40.48 42.01
CA GLY A 249 32.75 -40.13 42.51
C GLY A 249 32.55 -38.62 42.63
N ARG A 250 33.56 -37.87 43.07
CA ARG A 250 33.48 -36.39 43.14
C ARG A 250 33.49 -35.72 41.77
N ASN A 251 34.01 -36.37 40.72
CA ASN A 251 33.95 -35.81 39.37
C ASN A 251 32.54 -36.02 38.77
N ILE A 252 32.00 -37.22 38.96
CA ILE A 252 30.63 -37.56 38.55
C ILE A 252 29.62 -36.68 39.30
N GLU A 253 29.78 -36.48 40.62
CA GLU A 253 28.92 -35.59 41.42
C GLU A 253 28.96 -34.12 40.95
N ARG A 254 30.10 -33.65 40.43
CA ARG A 254 30.20 -32.31 39.84
C ARG A 254 29.52 -32.25 38.48
N GLU A 255 29.73 -33.27 37.64
CA GLU A 255 29.08 -33.37 36.33
C GLU A 255 27.55 -33.51 36.47
N THR A 256 27.05 -34.26 37.47
CA THR A 256 25.61 -34.34 37.77
C THR A 256 25.06 -33.00 38.25
N ALA A 257 25.77 -32.30 39.15
CA ALA A 257 25.35 -30.98 39.62
C ALA A 257 25.38 -29.91 38.50
N GLU A 258 26.27 -30.06 37.52
CA GLU A 258 26.34 -29.18 36.34
C GLU A 258 25.17 -29.46 35.37
N LEU A 259 24.85 -30.73 35.10
CA LEU A 259 23.68 -31.11 34.32
C LEU A 259 22.37 -30.68 34.98
N GLU A 260 22.26 -30.80 36.31
CA GLU A 260 21.09 -30.33 37.06
C GLU A 260 20.89 -28.81 36.91
N ARG A 261 21.99 -28.03 36.89
CA ARG A 261 21.91 -26.58 36.63
C ARG A 261 21.48 -26.28 35.19
N GLN A 262 22.03 -27.00 34.22
CA GLN A 262 21.63 -26.85 32.81
C GLN A 262 20.15 -27.20 32.60
N ILE A 263 19.65 -28.25 33.26
CA ILE A 263 18.22 -28.60 33.24
C ILE A 263 17.38 -27.45 33.82
N ALA A 264 17.77 -26.92 34.99
CA ALA A 264 17.05 -25.82 35.62
C ALA A 264 17.06 -24.52 34.78
N ASP A 265 18.12 -24.27 34.03
CA ASP A 265 18.19 -23.10 33.14
C ASP A 265 17.34 -23.30 31.87
N LEU A 266 17.38 -24.50 31.26
CA LEU A 266 16.49 -24.86 30.14
C LEU A 266 15.00 -24.84 30.54
N GLU A 267 14.67 -25.22 31.78
CA GLU A 267 13.31 -25.11 32.31
C GLU A 267 12.86 -23.65 32.42
N LYS A 268 13.72 -22.73 32.88
CA LYS A 268 13.42 -21.29 32.89
C LYS A 268 13.25 -20.74 31.47
N GLU A 269 14.10 -21.12 30.53
CA GLU A 269 13.97 -20.72 29.13
C GLU A 269 12.63 -21.21 28.54
N ARG A 270 12.26 -22.46 28.81
CA ARG A 270 10.95 -23.01 28.41
C ARG A 270 9.79 -22.18 28.98
N GLU A 271 9.85 -21.79 30.25
CA GLU A 271 8.80 -20.95 30.84
C GLU A 271 8.74 -19.55 30.22
N VAL A 272 9.88 -18.95 29.85
CA VAL A 272 9.91 -17.67 29.16
C VAL A 272 9.24 -17.79 27.79
N LEU A 273 9.60 -18.81 27.02
CA LEU A 273 9.01 -19.06 25.70
C LEU A 273 7.50 -19.33 25.80
N GLU A 274 7.04 -20.03 26.83
CA GLU A 274 5.61 -20.27 27.07
C GLU A 274 4.84 -18.96 27.36
N ARG A 275 5.46 -18.04 28.12
CA ARG A 275 4.89 -16.70 28.36
C ARG A 275 4.84 -15.87 27.08
N GLU A 276 5.91 -15.90 26.28
CA GLU A 276 5.96 -15.20 24.99
C GLU A 276 4.91 -15.75 24.02
N GLN A 277 4.73 -17.07 23.95
CA GLN A 277 3.70 -17.69 23.14
C GLN A 277 2.29 -17.23 23.57
N ALA A 278 2.02 -17.16 24.87
CA ALA A 278 0.75 -16.64 25.38
C ALA A 278 0.54 -15.15 25.02
N ASP A 279 1.59 -14.34 24.99
CA ASP A 279 1.53 -12.95 24.53
C ASP A 279 1.24 -12.85 23.03
N PHE A 280 1.87 -13.68 22.20
CA PHE A 280 1.59 -13.74 20.77
C PHE A 280 0.15 -14.19 20.48
N ASP A 281 -0.39 -15.14 21.24
CA ASP A 281 -1.78 -15.58 21.11
C ASP A 281 -2.77 -14.47 21.49
N ARG A 282 -2.44 -13.69 22.54
CA ARG A 282 -3.20 -12.48 22.91
C ARG A 282 -3.18 -11.44 21.79
N GLU A 283 -2.01 -11.16 21.21
CA GLU A 283 -1.87 -10.20 20.11
C GLU A 283 -2.63 -10.65 18.86
N ARG A 284 -2.54 -11.94 18.51
CA ARG A 284 -3.30 -12.53 17.40
C ARG A 284 -4.80 -12.34 17.58
N LEU A 285 -5.32 -12.58 18.78
CA LEU A 285 -6.74 -12.42 19.08
C LEU A 285 -7.19 -10.96 18.97
N ILE A 286 -6.35 -10.00 19.35
CA ILE A 286 -6.63 -8.57 19.18
C ILE A 286 -6.69 -8.23 17.69
N LEU A 287 -5.70 -8.66 16.90
CA LEU A 287 -5.65 -8.42 15.45
C LEU A 287 -6.84 -9.05 14.71
N ASP A 288 -7.29 -10.23 15.14
CA ASP A 288 -8.48 -10.88 14.58
C ASP A 288 -9.75 -10.02 14.83
N ARG A 289 -9.90 -9.47 16.04
CA ARG A 289 -11.01 -8.56 16.35
C ARG A 289 -10.93 -7.26 15.55
N GLU A 290 -9.75 -6.67 15.41
CA GLU A 290 -9.54 -5.49 14.58
C GLU A 290 -9.89 -5.76 13.11
N ARG A 291 -9.48 -6.91 12.58
CA ARG A 291 -9.84 -7.33 11.22
C ARG A 291 -11.37 -7.45 11.05
N ASP A 292 -12.07 -7.99 12.03
CA ASP A 292 -13.53 -8.12 11.98
C ASP A 292 -14.23 -6.75 12.02
N VAL A 293 -13.73 -5.82 12.84
CA VAL A 293 -14.23 -4.44 12.86
C VAL A 293 -14.03 -3.76 11.50
N VAL A 294 -12.82 -3.82 10.94
CA VAL A 294 -12.50 -3.25 9.62
C VAL A 294 -13.36 -3.89 8.52
N SER A 295 -13.63 -5.19 8.62
CA SER A 295 -14.49 -5.89 7.66
C SER A 295 -15.93 -5.38 7.71
N ARG A 296 -16.47 -5.14 8.92
CA ARG A 296 -17.81 -4.55 9.08
C ARG A 296 -17.88 -3.12 8.56
N GLU A 297 -16.86 -2.30 8.84
CA GLU A 297 -16.77 -0.93 8.33
C GLU A 297 -16.72 -0.89 6.81
N ARG A 298 -15.95 -1.79 6.18
CA ARG A 298 -15.91 -1.93 4.72
C ARG A 298 -17.30 -2.14 4.13
N VAL A 299 -18.07 -3.07 4.68
CA VAL A 299 -19.44 -3.36 4.20
C VAL A 299 -20.37 -2.17 4.46
N ALA A 300 -20.24 -1.47 5.58
CA ALA A 300 -21.02 -0.26 5.85
C ALA A 300 -20.72 0.86 4.84
N VAL A 301 -19.44 1.08 4.53
CA VAL A 301 -19.00 2.05 3.51
C VAL A 301 -19.51 1.67 2.12
N GLU A 302 -19.46 0.39 1.76
CA GLU A 302 -19.98 -0.10 0.48
C GLU A 302 -21.49 0.15 0.33
N ARG A 303 -22.28 -0.10 1.39
CA ARG A 303 -23.71 0.27 1.42
C ARG A 303 -23.92 1.78 1.30
N GLY A 304 -23.09 2.58 1.98
CA GLY A 304 -23.14 4.04 1.87
C GLY A 304 -22.88 4.53 0.45
N ARG A 305 -21.89 3.96 -0.25
CA ARG A 305 -21.61 4.26 -1.66
C ARG A 305 -22.78 3.91 -2.56
N ALA A 306 -23.36 2.72 -2.41
CA ALA A 306 -24.53 2.30 -3.19
C ALA A 306 -25.75 3.21 -2.95
N SER A 307 -25.93 3.77 -1.75
CA SER A 307 -26.97 4.77 -1.49
C SER A 307 -26.70 6.08 -2.24
N LEU A 308 -25.47 6.59 -2.15
CA LEU A 308 -25.07 7.83 -2.84
C LEU A 308 -25.18 7.72 -4.36
N ASP A 309 -24.88 6.55 -4.94
CA ASP A 309 -25.04 6.32 -6.38
C ASP A 309 -26.52 6.36 -6.80
N LYS A 310 -27.43 5.85 -5.96
CA LYS A 310 -28.88 5.97 -6.19
C LYS A 310 -29.34 7.42 -6.12
N ASP A 311 -28.87 8.17 -5.13
CA ASP A 311 -29.21 9.59 -4.95
C ASP A 311 -28.69 10.41 -6.13
N ARG A 312 -27.45 10.15 -6.58
CA ARG A 312 -26.89 10.78 -7.78
C ARG A 312 -27.74 10.50 -9.01
N ALA A 313 -28.13 9.24 -9.23
CA ALA A 313 -28.99 8.88 -10.35
C ALA A 313 -30.39 9.53 -10.25
N ALA A 314 -30.92 9.75 -9.04
CA ALA A 314 -32.17 10.47 -8.83
C ALA A 314 -32.04 11.94 -9.24
N MET A 315 -30.98 12.62 -8.80
CA MET A 315 -30.68 14.01 -9.17
C MET A 315 -30.48 14.18 -10.68
N ASP A 316 -29.82 13.23 -11.34
CA ASP A 316 -29.63 13.28 -12.80
C ASP A 316 -30.97 13.16 -13.55
N ARG A 317 -31.91 12.33 -13.05
CA ARG A 317 -33.27 12.25 -13.62
C ARG A 317 -34.03 13.57 -13.42
N GLU A 318 -33.93 14.18 -12.24
CA GLU A 318 -34.56 15.47 -11.95
C GLU A 318 -33.99 16.58 -12.84
N ARG A 319 -32.66 16.65 -12.99
CA ARG A 319 -32.00 17.58 -13.92
C ARG A 319 -32.53 17.41 -15.34
N ALA A 320 -32.63 16.17 -15.83
CA ALA A 320 -33.17 15.90 -17.16
C ALA A 320 -34.66 16.27 -17.28
N ALA A 321 -35.45 16.15 -16.22
CA ALA A 321 -36.84 16.60 -16.22
C ALA A 321 -36.93 18.13 -16.34
N MET A 322 -36.16 18.85 -15.53
CA MET A 322 -36.08 20.32 -15.56
C MET A 322 -35.60 20.85 -16.92
N GLU A 323 -34.65 20.17 -17.57
CA GLU A 323 -34.20 20.54 -18.90
C GLU A 323 -35.30 20.39 -19.96
N ARG A 324 -36.11 19.33 -19.87
CA ARG A 324 -37.28 19.16 -20.75
C ARG A 324 -38.32 20.26 -20.53
N GLU A 325 -38.61 20.61 -19.28
CA GLU A 325 -39.54 21.70 -18.96
C GLU A 325 -39.05 23.04 -19.50
N ARG A 326 -37.76 23.36 -19.34
CA ARG A 326 -37.16 24.56 -19.95
C ARG A 326 -37.33 24.56 -21.47
N ALA A 327 -37.07 23.44 -22.14
CA ALA A 327 -37.24 23.34 -23.59
C ALA A 327 -38.71 23.51 -24.03
N ILE A 328 -39.69 23.13 -23.19
CA ILE A 328 -41.10 23.38 -23.47
C ILE A 328 -41.40 24.87 -23.32
N LEU A 329 -40.98 25.49 -22.21
CA LEU A 329 -41.18 26.92 -21.96
C LEU A 329 -40.54 27.81 -23.03
N ASP A 330 -39.37 27.43 -23.55
CA ASP A 330 -38.71 28.16 -24.64
C ASP A 330 -39.52 28.09 -25.95
N ARG A 331 -40.16 26.94 -26.24
CA ARG A 331 -41.08 26.81 -27.39
C ARG A 331 -42.33 27.66 -27.20
N ASP A 332 -42.93 27.64 -26.01
CA ASP A 332 -44.12 28.43 -25.70
C ASP A 332 -43.82 29.93 -25.80
N ARG A 333 -42.67 30.35 -25.27
CA ARG A 333 -42.18 31.74 -25.39
C ARG A 333 -42.02 32.14 -26.86
N ALA A 334 -41.38 31.31 -27.68
CA ALA A 334 -41.24 31.56 -29.11
C ALA A 334 -42.60 31.60 -29.84
N SER A 335 -43.60 30.82 -29.37
CA SER A 335 -44.96 30.86 -29.92
C SER A 335 -45.68 32.16 -29.59
N ILE A 336 -45.61 32.60 -28.33
CA ILE A 336 -46.18 33.88 -27.90
C ILE A 336 -45.53 35.05 -28.63
N GLU A 337 -44.22 34.99 -28.86
CA GLU A 337 -43.51 36.04 -29.62
C GLU A 337 -43.97 36.12 -31.07
N ARG A 338 -44.21 34.97 -31.72
CA ARG A 338 -44.83 34.91 -33.06
C ARG A 338 -46.22 35.53 -33.08
N GLU A 339 -47.09 35.14 -32.14
CA GLU A 339 -48.45 35.68 -32.04
C GLU A 339 -48.45 37.20 -31.80
N ARG A 340 -47.55 37.70 -30.93
CA ARG A 340 -47.37 39.14 -30.72
C ARG A 340 -46.95 39.87 -31.99
N ALA A 341 -46.05 39.28 -32.79
CA ALA A 341 -45.62 39.87 -34.05
C ALA A 341 -46.74 39.90 -35.10
N GLU A 342 -47.59 38.87 -35.14
CA GLU A 342 -48.78 38.82 -35.99
C GLU A 342 -49.81 39.87 -35.60
N LEU A 343 -50.14 39.97 -34.30
CA LEU A 343 -51.04 41.00 -33.77
C LEU A 343 -50.52 42.42 -34.05
N GLN A 344 -49.21 42.64 -33.98
CA GLN A 344 -48.61 43.93 -34.31
C GLN A 344 -48.79 44.28 -35.79
N LYS A 345 -48.60 43.31 -36.70
CA LYS A 345 -48.85 43.50 -38.14
C LYS A 345 -50.33 43.77 -38.43
N GLU A 346 -51.24 43.05 -37.77
CA GLU A 346 -52.69 43.27 -37.91
C GLU A 346 -53.08 44.68 -37.43
N LYS A 347 -52.53 45.11 -36.29
CA LYS A 347 -52.73 46.47 -35.76
C LYS A 347 -52.24 47.55 -36.74
N GLU A 348 -51.08 47.36 -37.36
CA GLU A 348 -50.54 48.26 -38.37
C GLU A 348 -51.40 48.30 -39.64
N ALA A 349 -51.87 47.13 -40.11
CA ALA A 349 -52.79 47.05 -41.24
C ALA A 349 -54.13 47.75 -40.95
N LEU A 350 -54.68 47.56 -39.75
CA LEU A 350 -55.90 48.23 -39.30
C LEU A 350 -55.70 49.75 -39.22
N MET A 351 -54.56 50.22 -38.71
CA MET A 351 -54.23 51.66 -38.68
C MET A 351 -54.17 52.23 -40.10
N LYS A 352 -53.48 51.56 -41.03
CA LYS A 352 -53.38 51.98 -42.43
C LYS A 352 -54.75 52.02 -43.12
N SER A 353 -55.59 51.03 -42.86
CA SER A 353 -56.97 50.99 -43.36
C SER A 353 -57.82 52.16 -42.82
N LYS A 354 -57.73 52.48 -41.52
CA LYS A 354 -58.42 53.64 -40.93
C LYS A 354 -57.98 54.96 -41.55
N VAL A 355 -56.66 55.17 -41.74
CA VAL A 355 -56.12 56.37 -42.41
C VAL A 355 -56.65 56.47 -43.83
N SER A 356 -56.62 55.37 -44.59
CA SER A 356 -57.15 55.34 -45.96
C SER A 356 -58.65 55.65 -46.02
N ARG A 357 -59.44 55.13 -45.07
CA ARG A 357 -60.89 55.38 -44.99
C ARG A 357 -61.20 56.83 -44.62
N ASN A 358 -60.44 57.43 -43.69
CA ASN A 358 -60.60 58.86 -43.35
C ASN A 358 -60.27 59.76 -44.54
N ASN A 359 -59.17 59.49 -45.26
CA ASN A 359 -58.81 60.26 -46.45
C ASN A 359 -59.87 60.13 -47.57
N GLY A 360 -60.42 58.93 -47.76
CA GLY A 360 -61.54 58.72 -48.69
C GLY A 360 -62.81 59.48 -48.25
N SER A 361 -63.08 59.55 -46.95
CA SER A 361 -64.20 60.35 -46.42
C SER A 361 -63.99 61.84 -46.66
N THR A 362 -62.77 62.36 -46.48
CA THR A 362 -62.47 63.77 -46.75
C THR A 362 -62.55 64.10 -48.23
N ASP A 363 -62.15 63.19 -49.12
CA ASP A 363 -62.28 63.37 -50.56
C ASP A 363 -63.76 63.41 -50.99
N VAL A 364 -64.59 62.51 -50.46
CA VAL A 364 -66.04 62.50 -50.74
C VAL A 364 -66.72 63.76 -50.19
N GLU A 365 -66.30 64.24 -49.02
CA GLU A 365 -66.86 65.46 -48.41
C GLU A 365 -66.43 66.73 -49.18
N LEU A 366 -65.18 66.78 -49.66
CA LEU A 366 -64.71 67.85 -50.55
C LEU A 366 -65.50 67.86 -51.86
N ASP A 367 -65.71 66.69 -52.48
CA ASP A 367 -66.47 66.57 -53.72
C ASP A 367 -67.95 66.95 -53.52
N SER A 368 -68.57 66.50 -52.41
CA SER A 368 -69.93 66.91 -52.02
C SER A 368 -70.06 68.43 -51.89
N SER A 369 -69.13 69.10 -51.19
CA SER A 369 -69.15 70.57 -51.08
C SER A 369 -68.97 71.27 -52.43
N THR A 370 -68.24 70.63 -53.35
CA THR A 370 -67.96 71.15 -54.69
C THR A 370 -69.17 71.03 -55.59
N ILE A 371 -69.89 69.91 -55.49
CA ILE A 371 -71.17 69.66 -56.16
C ILE A 371 -72.22 70.66 -55.67
N GLU A 372 -72.41 70.83 -54.36
CA GLU A 372 -73.35 71.80 -53.81
C GLU A 372 -73.09 73.24 -54.28
N LYS A 373 -71.81 73.66 -54.34
CA LYS A 373 -71.44 74.98 -54.88
C LYS A 373 -71.80 75.13 -56.36
N ARG A 374 -71.61 74.08 -57.17
CA ARG A 374 -72.02 74.08 -58.59
C ARG A 374 -73.53 74.18 -58.75
N GLU A 375 -74.30 73.42 -57.97
CA GLU A 375 -75.76 73.46 -58.00
C GLU A 375 -76.31 74.84 -57.59
N LYS A 376 -75.72 75.45 -56.56
CA LYS A 376 -76.08 76.81 -56.13
C LYS A 376 -75.83 77.85 -57.22
N LEU A 377 -74.72 77.73 -57.95
CA LEU A 377 -74.41 78.58 -59.10
C LEU A 377 -75.45 78.39 -60.22
N LEU A 378 -75.79 77.14 -60.56
CA LEU A 378 -76.81 76.82 -61.56
C LEU A 378 -78.16 77.43 -61.20
N SER A 379 -78.60 77.33 -59.94
CA SER A 379 -79.85 77.93 -59.46
C SER A 379 -79.87 79.46 -59.60
N ILE A 380 -78.73 80.13 -59.38
CA ILE A 380 -78.61 81.58 -59.58
C ILE A 380 -78.73 81.95 -61.06
N PHE A 381 -78.07 81.19 -61.95
CA PHE A 381 -78.18 81.39 -63.39
C PHE A 381 -79.61 81.18 -63.90
N GLU A 382 -80.30 80.14 -63.42
CA GLU A 382 -81.69 79.86 -63.78
C GLU A 382 -82.61 81.03 -63.38
N ARG A 383 -82.48 81.55 -62.15
CA ARG A 383 -83.21 82.76 -61.71
C ARG A 383 -82.86 84.05 -62.47
N LEU A 384 -81.70 84.12 -63.11
CA LEU A 384 -81.29 85.24 -63.94
C LEU A 384 -81.88 85.14 -65.34
N VAL A 385 -81.94 83.93 -65.91
CA VAL A 385 -82.57 83.66 -67.20
C VAL A 385 -84.09 83.89 -67.12
N ASP A 386 -84.74 83.51 -66.03
CA ASP A 386 -86.20 83.72 -65.83
C ASP A 386 -86.61 85.20 -65.66
N LYS A 387 -85.64 86.11 -65.50
CA LYS A 387 -85.87 87.55 -65.30
C LYS A 387 -85.51 88.41 -66.51
N LEU A 388 -84.98 87.79 -67.56
CA LEU A 388 -84.78 88.40 -68.88
C LEU A 388 -85.97 88.04 -69.77
#